data_AF-A0A0C9QZT6-F1
#
_entry.id   AF-A0A0C9QZT6-F1
#
_cell.length_a   1.000
_cell.length_b   1.000
_cell.length_c   1.000
_cell.angle_alpha   90.00
_cell.angle_beta   90.00
_cell.angle_gamma   90.00
#
_symmetry.space_group_name_H-M   'P 1'
#
loop_
_entity.id
_entity.type
_entity.pdbx_description
1 polymer ?
#
loop_
_entity_poly.entity_id
_entity_poly.type
_entity_poly.pdbx_seq_one_letter_code
_entity_poly.pdbx_strand_id
1 'polypeptide(L)'
;MVTPKNTKNLKRPVSTIKTGPVKGLRNILANPHEFLWPVMRDDEGKLKNILTESLPNKTAQLREISWAQLRKMSKDERANLKKENKLKKKDAGDKMTENMCLGVNAVTRSLEKDSLISVLIDSNVEPLIMIKHVVAMCQRKNIPVILIPFLKTTTFQKLGFAAAALGLRVKSID
;
A
#
# COMPACT_ATOMS: atom_id res chain seq x y z
N MET A 1 73.81 -33.19 -14.07
CA MET A 1 73.01 -34.17 -13.30
C MET A 1 71.78 -33.48 -12.76
N VAL A 2 70.59 -33.87 -13.22
CA VAL A 2 69.30 -33.28 -12.88
C VAL A 2 68.58 -34.25 -11.95
N THR A 3 68.26 -33.83 -10.72
CA THR A 3 67.49 -34.63 -9.77
C THR A 3 66.01 -34.66 -10.19
N PRO A 4 65.35 -35.82 -10.26
CA PRO A 4 63.94 -35.89 -10.60
C PRO A 4 63.12 -35.49 -9.37
N LYS A 5 62.37 -34.38 -9.46
CA LYS A 5 61.37 -34.02 -8.45
C LYS A 5 60.16 -34.95 -8.60
N ASN A 6 59.85 -35.71 -7.56
CA ASN A 6 58.67 -36.56 -7.48
C ASN A 6 57.39 -35.70 -7.46
N THR A 7 56.80 -35.47 -8.63
CA THR A 7 55.51 -34.77 -8.81
C THR A 7 54.33 -35.74 -8.82
N LYS A 8 54.27 -36.66 -7.84
CA LYS A 8 53.13 -37.57 -7.70
C LYS A 8 52.34 -37.24 -6.44
N ASN A 9 51.20 -36.59 -6.67
CA ASN A 9 50.01 -36.56 -5.82
C ASN A 9 50.10 -35.75 -4.51
N LEU A 10 50.24 -34.43 -4.62
CA LEU A 10 49.66 -33.56 -3.58
C LEU A 10 48.14 -33.69 -3.65
N LYS A 11 47.56 -34.55 -2.81
CA LYS A 11 46.12 -34.58 -2.55
C LYS A 11 45.73 -33.19 -2.06
N ARG A 12 45.00 -32.42 -2.88
CA ARG A 12 44.48 -31.12 -2.46
C ARG A 12 43.66 -31.35 -1.17
N PRO A 13 43.83 -30.54 -0.13
CA PRO A 13 43.04 -30.69 1.09
C PRO A 13 41.56 -30.50 0.76
N VAL A 14 40.69 -31.31 1.39
CA VAL A 14 39.24 -31.35 1.20
C VAL A 14 38.59 -29.96 1.32
N SER A 15 39.23 -29.04 2.06
CA SER A 15 38.85 -27.63 2.21
C SER A 15 38.88 -26.79 0.93
N THR A 16 39.49 -27.27 -0.16
CA THR A 16 39.52 -26.59 -1.47
C THR A 16 38.46 -27.09 -2.46
N ILE A 17 37.65 -28.09 -2.09
CA ILE A 17 36.46 -28.44 -2.84
C ILE A 17 35.39 -27.40 -2.48
N LYS A 18 35.19 -26.41 -3.37
CA LYS A 18 34.01 -25.55 -3.29
C LYS A 18 32.79 -26.45 -3.40
N THR A 19 32.17 -26.78 -2.28
CA THR A 19 30.88 -27.45 -2.25
C THR A 19 29.90 -26.54 -2.98
N GLY A 20 29.40 -27.00 -4.13
CA GLY A 20 28.26 -26.35 -4.78
C GLY A 20 27.11 -26.22 -3.78
N PRO A 21 26.10 -25.38 -4.05
CA PRO A 21 25.00 -25.17 -3.12
C PRO A 21 24.43 -26.53 -2.70
N VAL A 22 24.50 -26.81 -1.40
CA VAL A 22 24.09 -28.10 -0.83
C VAL A 22 22.63 -28.31 -1.21
N LYS A 23 22.39 -29.20 -2.18
CA LYS A 23 21.05 -29.69 -2.55
C LYS A 23 20.55 -30.62 -1.46
N GLY A 24 20.36 -30.09 -0.26
CA GLY A 24 19.76 -30.79 0.87
C GLY A 24 18.28 -30.45 0.93
N LEU A 25 17.42 -31.46 0.92
CA LEU A 25 16.00 -31.29 1.25
C LEU A 25 15.94 -30.77 2.70
N ARG A 26 15.41 -29.57 2.90
CA ARG A 26 15.15 -29.02 4.23
C ARG A 26 13.68 -29.25 4.55
N ASN A 27 13.43 -29.90 5.68
CA ASN A 27 12.08 -29.95 6.24
C ASN A 27 11.77 -28.56 6.80
N ILE A 28 10.78 -27.88 6.21
CA ILE A 28 10.28 -26.59 6.66
C ILE A 28 8.87 -26.81 7.19
N LEU A 29 8.61 -26.32 8.40
CA LEU A 29 7.25 -26.24 8.91
C LEU A 29 6.53 -25.10 8.18
N ALA A 30 5.69 -25.44 7.21
CA ALA A 30 4.84 -24.47 6.54
C ALA A 30 3.63 -24.14 7.43
N ASN A 31 3.12 -22.91 7.31
CA ASN A 31 1.85 -22.56 7.93
C ASN A 31 0.72 -23.26 7.14
N PRO A 32 -0.06 -24.17 7.73
CA PRO A 32 -1.13 -24.86 7.03
C PRO A 32 -2.31 -23.95 6.69
N HIS A 33 -2.41 -22.77 7.33
CA HIS A 33 -3.52 -21.85 7.13
C HIS A 33 -3.25 -20.86 6.00
N GLU A 34 -3.84 -21.16 4.85
CA GLU A 34 -3.91 -20.21 3.74
C GLU A 34 -4.80 -19.01 4.08
N PHE A 35 -4.43 -17.85 3.56
CA PHE A 35 -5.26 -16.66 3.68
C PHE A 35 -6.34 -16.70 2.60
N LEU A 36 -7.47 -17.34 2.92
CA LEU A 36 -8.65 -17.41 2.08
C LEU A 36 -9.69 -16.44 2.63
N TRP A 37 -9.77 -15.26 2.03
CA TRP A 37 -10.80 -14.28 2.37
C TRP A 37 -11.74 -14.06 1.19
N PRO A 38 -13.07 -13.98 1.40
CA PRO A 38 -14.02 -13.79 0.32
C PRO A 38 -13.73 -12.47 -0.42
N VAL A 39 -13.50 -12.60 -1.73
CA VAL A 39 -13.43 -11.46 -2.64
C VAL A 39 -14.83 -11.17 -3.14
N MET A 40 -15.27 -9.94 -2.96
CA MET A 40 -16.57 -9.47 -3.42
C MET A 40 -16.59 -9.45 -4.95
N ARG A 41 -17.58 -10.13 -5.53
CA ARG A 41 -17.89 -10.02 -6.97
C ARG A 41 -18.88 -8.87 -7.15
N ASP A 42 -18.68 -8.09 -8.20
CA ASP A 42 -19.56 -6.97 -8.57
C ASP A 42 -20.00 -7.18 -10.02
N ASP A 43 -20.84 -8.18 -10.24
CA ASP A 43 -21.23 -8.64 -11.59
C ASP A 43 -22.00 -7.53 -12.36
N GLU A 44 -22.75 -6.70 -11.64
CA GLU A 44 -23.55 -5.60 -12.21
C GLU A 44 -22.84 -4.24 -12.16
N GLY A 45 -21.64 -4.16 -11.58
CA GLY A 45 -20.89 -2.90 -11.42
C GLY A 45 -21.53 -1.86 -10.48
N LYS A 46 -22.58 -2.24 -9.75
CA LYS A 46 -23.34 -1.33 -8.86
C LYS A 46 -22.45 -0.81 -7.74
N LEU A 47 -21.67 -1.69 -7.12
CA LEU A 47 -20.78 -1.32 -6.02
C LEU A 47 -19.69 -0.36 -6.51
N LYS A 48 -19.12 -0.63 -7.68
CA LYS A 48 -18.15 0.25 -8.32
C LYS A 48 -18.73 1.63 -8.58
N ASN A 49 -19.95 1.71 -9.10
CA ASN A 49 -20.61 3.00 -9.37
C ASN A 49 -20.85 3.78 -8.07
N ILE A 50 -21.43 3.16 -7.05
CA ILE A 50 -21.65 3.76 -5.72
C ILE A 50 -20.33 4.26 -5.11
N LEU A 51 -19.27 3.45 -5.19
CA LEU A 51 -17.96 3.83 -4.69
C LEU A 51 -17.40 5.06 -5.46
N THR A 52 -17.57 5.09 -6.79
CA THR A 52 -17.10 6.23 -7.59
C THR A 52 -17.91 7.50 -7.39
N GLU A 53 -19.21 7.40 -7.05
CA GLU A 53 -20.08 8.53 -6.75
C GLU A 53 -19.82 9.09 -5.35
N SER A 54 -19.57 8.21 -4.37
CA SER A 54 -19.33 8.60 -2.98
C SER A 54 -17.91 9.13 -2.73
N LEU A 55 -16.91 8.71 -3.50
CA LEU A 55 -15.54 9.20 -3.35
C LEU A 55 -15.38 10.64 -3.85
N PRO A 56 -14.69 11.52 -3.10
CA PRO A 56 -14.46 12.88 -3.52
C PRO A 56 -13.55 12.90 -4.76
N ASN A 57 -13.87 13.77 -5.73
CA ASN A 57 -13.03 13.92 -6.91
C ASN A 57 -11.85 14.87 -6.63
N LYS A 58 -10.73 14.33 -6.15
CA LYS A 58 -9.49 15.08 -5.89
C LYS A 58 -8.54 15.17 -7.07
N THR A 59 -8.75 14.43 -8.16
CA THR A 59 -7.94 14.63 -9.39
C THR A 59 -8.05 16.06 -9.94
N ALA A 60 -9.14 16.76 -9.62
CA ALA A 60 -9.35 18.17 -9.95
C ALA A 60 -8.59 19.15 -9.02
N GLN A 61 -8.12 18.72 -7.85
CA GLN A 61 -7.51 19.61 -6.87
C GLN A 61 -6.00 19.72 -7.06
N LEU A 62 -5.63 20.83 -7.70
CA LEU A 62 -4.34 21.52 -7.62
C LEU A 62 -3.13 20.67 -8.03
N ARG A 63 -2.96 20.50 -9.35
CA ARG A 63 -1.60 20.30 -9.88
C ARG A 63 -0.75 21.44 -9.34
N GLU A 64 0.30 21.10 -8.59
CA GLU A 64 1.26 22.10 -8.15
C GLU A 64 1.81 22.83 -9.37
N ILE A 65 1.76 24.16 -9.33
CA ILE A 65 2.29 24.99 -10.41
C ILE A 65 3.76 24.60 -10.57
N SER A 66 4.13 24.18 -11.78
CA SER A 66 5.50 23.73 -12.05
C SER A 66 6.48 24.84 -11.72
N TRP A 67 7.65 24.49 -11.19
CA TRP A 67 8.70 25.47 -10.90
C TRP A 67 9.07 26.31 -12.13
N ALA A 68 8.98 25.72 -13.33
CA ALA A 68 9.18 26.41 -14.59
C ALA A 68 8.15 27.53 -14.86
N GLN A 69 6.90 27.35 -14.41
CA GLN A 69 5.85 28.38 -14.51
C GLN A 69 6.06 29.46 -13.43
N LEU A 70 6.40 29.06 -12.21
CA LEU A 70 6.67 30.00 -11.12
C LEU A 70 7.85 30.93 -11.43
N ARG A 71 8.91 30.42 -12.09
CA ARG A 71 10.11 31.21 -12.40
C ARG A 71 9.88 32.35 -13.40
N LYS A 72 8.79 32.32 -14.16
CA LYS A 72 8.40 33.39 -15.10
C LYS A 72 7.67 34.56 -14.43
N MET A 73 7.20 34.36 -13.19
CA MET A 73 6.41 35.35 -12.45
C MET A 73 7.28 36.22 -11.55
N SER A 74 6.77 37.40 -11.15
CA SER A 74 7.45 38.28 -10.19
C SER A 74 7.46 37.67 -8.77
N LYS A 75 8.32 38.21 -7.90
CA LYS A 75 8.49 37.69 -6.53
C LYS A 75 7.20 37.78 -5.70
N ASP A 76 6.41 38.83 -5.91
CA ASP A 76 5.18 39.11 -5.18
C ASP A 76 4.01 38.25 -5.66
N GLU A 77 3.89 38.04 -6.97
CA GLU A 77 2.88 37.13 -7.53
C GLU A 77 3.12 35.67 -7.11
N ARG A 78 4.40 35.26 -7.01
CA ARG A 78 4.77 33.94 -6.46
C ARG A 78 4.35 33.79 -5.00
N ALA A 79 4.48 34.84 -4.20
CA ALA A 79 4.10 34.82 -2.79
C ALA A 79 2.58 34.72 -2.62
N ASN A 80 1.82 35.44 -3.44
CA ASN A 80 0.35 35.40 -3.43
C ASN A 80 -0.20 34.05 -3.89
N LEU A 81 0.30 33.49 -5.00
CA LEU A 81 -0.09 32.15 -5.45
C LEU A 81 0.25 31.05 -4.44
N LYS A 82 1.39 31.16 -3.74
CA LYS A 82 1.72 30.23 -2.66
C LYS A 82 0.75 30.35 -1.48
N LYS A 83 0.35 31.56 -1.11
CA LYS A 83 -0.65 31.79 -0.05
C LYS A 83 -2.01 31.22 -0.45
N GLU A 84 -2.51 31.55 -1.64
CA GLU A 84 -3.80 31.05 -2.14
C GLU A 84 -3.84 29.53 -2.26
N ASN A 85 -2.78 28.92 -2.82
CA ASN A 85 -2.70 27.46 -2.90
C ASN A 85 -2.62 26.82 -1.50
N LYS A 86 -1.99 27.47 -0.53
CA LYS A 86 -1.91 26.97 0.85
C LYS A 86 -3.27 27.04 1.55
N LEU A 87 -4.04 28.09 1.33
CA LEU A 87 -5.43 28.21 1.82
C LEU A 87 -6.34 27.14 1.17
N LYS A 88 -6.37 27.07 -0.16
CA LYS A 88 -7.20 26.08 -0.90
C LYS A 88 -6.85 24.62 -0.55
N LYS A 89 -5.57 24.32 -0.30
CA LYS A 89 -5.14 22.98 0.16
C LYS A 89 -5.62 22.64 1.56
N LYS A 90 -5.74 23.63 2.45
CA LYS A 90 -6.13 23.42 3.85
C LYS A 90 -7.61 23.02 3.96
N ASP A 91 -8.49 23.77 3.32
CA ASP A 91 -9.95 23.55 3.39
C ASP A 91 -10.40 22.22 2.76
N ALA A 92 -9.69 21.74 1.74
CA ALA A 92 -10.01 20.49 1.04
C ALA A 92 -9.28 19.24 1.59
N GLY A 93 -8.19 19.46 2.33
CA GLY A 93 -7.46 18.40 3.04
C GLY A 93 -8.26 17.85 4.20
N ASP A 94 -8.74 18.74 5.08
CA ASP A 94 -9.26 18.40 6.41
C ASP A 94 -10.54 17.54 6.36
N LYS A 95 -11.53 17.92 5.54
CA LYS A 95 -12.84 17.22 5.50
C LYS A 95 -12.78 15.76 5.03
N MET A 96 -11.81 15.41 4.19
CA MET A 96 -11.67 14.05 3.69
C MET A 96 -10.97 13.15 4.72
N THR A 97 -9.94 13.68 5.37
CA THR A 97 -9.18 12.95 6.40
C THR A 97 -10.00 12.73 7.68
N GLU A 98 -10.99 13.58 7.94
CA GLU A 98 -11.92 13.43 9.06
C GLU A 98 -12.81 12.20 8.90
N ASN A 99 -13.37 11.96 7.70
CA ASN A 99 -14.37 10.91 7.49
C ASN A 99 -13.77 9.58 6.98
N MET A 100 -12.57 9.59 6.40
CA MET A 100 -11.92 8.36 5.92
C MET A 100 -10.41 8.38 6.12
N CYS A 101 -9.82 7.19 6.23
CA CYS A 101 -8.38 6.98 6.14
C CYS A 101 -8.02 6.10 4.94
N LEU A 102 -6.87 6.38 4.32
CA LEU A 102 -6.41 5.69 3.12
C LEU A 102 -5.01 5.13 3.29
N GLY A 103 -4.80 3.92 2.77
CA GLY A 103 -3.55 3.18 2.84
C GLY A 103 -3.48 2.26 4.06
N VAL A 104 -2.74 1.16 3.90
CA VAL A 104 -2.63 0.08 4.91
C VAL A 104 -2.21 0.64 6.27
N ASN A 105 -1.13 1.44 6.32
CA ASN A 105 -0.61 1.98 7.57
C ASN A 105 -1.55 2.98 8.26
N ALA A 106 -2.34 3.74 7.49
CA ALA A 106 -3.31 4.66 8.07
C ALA A 106 -4.49 3.88 8.65
N VAL A 107 -4.94 2.84 7.94
CA VAL A 107 -5.99 1.93 8.41
C VAL A 107 -5.54 1.21 9.68
N THR A 108 -4.32 0.65 9.73
CA THR A 108 -3.83 -0.04 10.94
C THR A 108 -3.79 0.86 12.15
N ARG A 109 -3.22 2.07 12.03
CA ARG A 109 -3.24 3.08 13.11
C ARG A 109 -4.64 3.47 13.55
N SER A 110 -5.59 3.46 12.62
CA SER A 110 -6.99 3.83 12.90
C SER A 110 -7.76 2.68 13.54
N LEU A 111 -7.44 1.43 13.17
CA LEU A 111 -7.90 0.21 13.82
C LEU A 111 -7.37 0.13 15.25
N GLU A 112 -6.10 0.45 15.50
CA GLU A 112 -5.51 0.49 16.84
C GLU A 112 -6.29 1.44 17.77
N LYS A 113 -6.77 2.57 17.24
CA LYS A 113 -7.53 3.60 17.96
C LYS A 113 -9.05 3.39 18.01
N ASP A 114 -9.56 2.26 17.50
CA ASP A 114 -11.00 1.95 17.46
C ASP A 114 -11.87 3.03 16.79
N SER A 115 -11.29 3.71 15.79
CA SER A 115 -11.92 4.86 15.14
C SER A 115 -12.61 4.53 13.81
N LEU A 116 -12.61 3.26 13.40
CA LEU A 116 -13.16 2.81 12.12
C LEU A 116 -14.44 1.99 12.31
N ILE A 117 -15.40 2.21 11.41
CA ILE A 117 -16.63 1.41 11.33
C ILE A 117 -16.47 0.25 10.36
N SER A 118 -15.79 0.49 9.24
CA SER A 118 -15.68 -0.51 8.18
C SER A 118 -14.40 -0.32 7.38
N VAL A 119 -13.90 -1.41 6.82
CA VAL A 119 -12.67 -1.42 6.03
C VAL A 119 -12.90 -2.06 4.66
N LEU A 120 -12.49 -1.37 3.61
CA LEU A 120 -12.43 -1.85 2.23
C LEU A 120 -10.96 -2.12 1.89
N ILE A 121 -10.67 -3.29 1.33
CA ILE A 121 -9.31 -3.71 0.97
C ILE A 121 -9.29 -4.12 -0.49
N ASP A 122 -8.21 -3.81 -1.20
CA ASP A 122 -8.03 -4.27 -2.57
C ASP A 122 -7.63 -5.75 -2.59
N SER A 123 -8.28 -6.58 -3.41
CA SER A 123 -7.94 -8.02 -3.48
C SER A 123 -6.62 -8.27 -4.23
N ASN A 124 -6.17 -7.32 -5.05
CA ASN A 124 -5.03 -7.44 -5.96
C ASN A 124 -3.73 -6.90 -5.35
N VAL A 125 -3.59 -7.00 -4.02
CA VAL A 125 -2.41 -6.50 -3.29
C VAL A 125 -1.33 -7.56 -3.24
N GLU A 126 -0.15 -7.21 -3.75
CA GLU A 126 1.03 -8.04 -3.69
C GLU A 126 2.13 -7.31 -2.90
N PRO A 127 2.67 -7.91 -1.81
CA PRO A 127 2.35 -9.23 -1.25
C PRO A 127 1.12 -9.26 -0.32
N LEU A 128 0.37 -10.37 -0.32
CA LEU A 128 -0.85 -10.55 0.50
C LEU A 128 -0.63 -10.40 2.01
N ILE A 129 0.61 -10.58 2.50
CA ILE A 129 0.96 -10.37 3.91
C ILE A 129 0.64 -8.93 4.37
N MET A 130 0.64 -7.97 3.44
CA MET A 130 0.28 -6.57 3.71
C MET A 130 -1.20 -6.37 4.07
N ILE A 131 -2.09 -7.29 3.71
CA ILE A 131 -3.52 -7.17 4.00
C ILE A 131 -4.00 -8.18 5.04
N LYS A 132 -3.32 -9.34 5.15
CA LYS A 132 -3.66 -10.41 6.10
C LYS A 132 -3.79 -9.90 7.53
N HIS A 133 -2.86 -9.05 7.96
CA HIS A 133 -2.86 -8.51 9.32
C HIS A 133 -4.02 -7.53 9.58
N VAL A 134 -4.41 -6.74 8.57
CA VAL A 134 -5.55 -5.80 8.65
C VAL A 134 -6.85 -6.59 8.82
N VAL A 135 -7.05 -7.64 8.03
CA VAL A 135 -8.23 -8.50 8.10
C VAL A 135 -8.34 -9.18 9.48
N ALA A 136 -7.23 -9.75 9.96
CA ALA A 136 -7.19 -10.35 11.30
C ALA A 136 -7.51 -9.34 12.41
N MET A 137 -7.04 -8.09 12.30
CA MET A 137 -7.39 -7.03 13.24
C MET A 137 -8.88 -6.66 13.19
N CYS A 138 -9.45 -6.56 11.99
CA CYS A 138 -10.88 -6.27 11.82
C CYS A 138 -11.74 -7.37 12.44
N GLN A 139 -11.41 -8.65 12.21
CA GLN A 139 -12.11 -9.78 12.81
C GLN A 139 -12.09 -9.74 14.34
N ARG A 140 -10.92 -9.46 14.94
CA ARG A 140 -10.79 -9.37 16.41
C ARG A 140 -11.64 -8.26 17.01
N LYS A 141 -11.82 -7.16 16.27
CA LYS A 141 -12.59 -5.98 16.70
C LYS A 141 -14.05 -6.00 16.24
N ASN A 142 -14.52 -7.08 15.61
CA ASN A 142 -15.84 -7.19 15.00
C ASN A 142 -16.16 -6.06 14.00
N ILE A 143 -15.14 -5.60 13.26
CA ILE A 143 -15.27 -4.57 12.22
C ILE A 143 -15.51 -5.24 10.87
N PRO A 144 -16.56 -4.89 10.11
CA PRO A 144 -16.81 -5.43 8.78
C PRO A 144 -15.66 -5.07 7.82
N VAL A 145 -15.14 -6.10 7.13
CA VAL A 145 -14.08 -5.99 6.14
C VAL A 145 -14.47 -6.66 4.83
N ILE A 146 -14.31 -5.94 3.73
CA ILE A 146 -14.66 -6.40 2.38
C ILE A 146 -13.44 -6.28 1.46
N LEU A 147 -13.16 -7.34 0.70
CA LEU A 147 -12.14 -7.32 -0.34
C LEU A 147 -12.78 -7.04 -1.69
N ILE A 148 -12.26 -6.05 -2.40
CA ILE A 148 -12.80 -5.53 -3.66
C ILE A 148 -11.67 -5.50 -4.71
N PRO A 149 -11.86 -6.03 -5.92
CA PRO A 149 -10.78 -6.10 -6.93
C PRO A 149 -10.49 -4.78 -7.66
N PHE A 150 -11.36 -3.79 -7.52
CA PHE A 150 -11.28 -2.50 -8.23
C PHE A 150 -11.06 -1.30 -7.29
N LEU A 151 -10.67 -1.53 -6.03
CA LEU A 151 -10.46 -0.44 -5.08
C LEU A 151 -9.27 0.43 -5.50
N LYS A 152 -8.17 -0.21 -5.93
CA LYS A 152 -6.96 0.48 -6.36
C LYS A 152 -7.19 1.36 -7.60
N THR A 153 -7.99 0.88 -8.56
CA THR A 153 -8.28 1.60 -9.80
C THR A 153 -9.26 2.76 -9.58
N THR A 154 -10.30 2.54 -8.78
CA THR A 154 -11.28 3.59 -8.44
C THR A 154 -10.65 4.72 -7.62
N THR A 155 -9.82 4.39 -6.63
CA THR A 155 -9.09 5.40 -5.83
C THR A 155 -8.11 6.18 -6.70
N PHE A 156 -7.38 5.53 -7.61
CA PHE A 156 -6.49 6.23 -8.53
C PHE A 156 -7.26 7.22 -9.42
N GLN A 157 -8.38 6.80 -10.00
CA GLN A 157 -9.19 7.65 -10.88
C GLN A 157 -9.83 8.84 -10.18
N LYS A 158 -10.27 8.69 -8.93
CA LYS A 158 -10.98 9.75 -8.19
C LYS A 158 -10.04 10.62 -7.35
N LEU A 159 -9.07 10.00 -6.70
CA LEU A 159 -8.19 10.66 -5.73
C LEU A 159 -6.84 11.07 -6.32
N GLY A 160 -6.46 10.52 -7.47
CA GLY A 160 -5.16 10.75 -8.11
C GLY A 160 -4.03 9.88 -7.54
N PHE A 161 -4.33 8.96 -6.62
CA PHE A 161 -3.38 7.99 -6.10
C PHE A 161 -4.04 6.64 -5.82
N ALA A 162 -3.26 5.57 -5.98
CA ALA A 162 -3.71 4.20 -5.77
C ALA A 162 -3.65 3.86 -4.27
N ALA A 163 -4.78 3.45 -3.68
CA ALA A 163 -4.85 2.99 -2.30
C ALA A 163 -5.23 1.50 -2.22
N ALA A 164 -4.47 0.73 -1.45
CA ALA A 164 -4.70 -0.70 -1.21
C ALA A 164 -5.72 -0.99 -0.10
N ALA A 165 -5.97 -0.01 0.77
CA ALA A 165 -6.93 -0.12 1.87
C ALA A 165 -7.59 1.23 2.11
N LEU A 166 -8.86 1.21 2.48
CA LEU A 166 -9.68 2.37 2.80
C LEU A 166 -10.49 2.05 4.05
N GLY A 167 -10.42 2.91 5.06
CA GLY A 167 -11.21 2.81 6.29
C GLY A 167 -12.19 3.96 6.40
N LEU A 168 -13.43 3.65 6.76
CA LEU A 168 -14.47 4.65 7.04
C LEU A 168 -14.55 4.93 8.54
N ARG A 169 -14.58 6.22 8.92
CA ARG A 169 -14.69 6.67 10.31
C ARG A 169 -16.15 7.01 10.64
N VAL A 170 -16.54 6.84 11.90
CA VAL A 170 -17.79 7.44 12.39
C VAL A 170 -17.59 8.94 12.38
N LYS A 171 -18.52 9.67 11.76
CA LYS A 171 -18.59 11.12 11.93
C LYS A 171 -18.99 11.36 13.39
N SER A 172 -18.18 12.06 14.18
CA SER A 172 -18.66 12.56 15.48
C SER A 172 -19.86 13.44 15.19
N ILE A 173 -21.04 12.98 15.60
CA ILE A 173 -22.25 13.80 15.59
C ILE A 173 -22.11 14.64 16.86
N ASP A 174 -21.51 15.81 16.72
CA ASP A 174 -21.57 16.88 17.72
C ASP A 174 -22.78 17.77 17.41
#